data_AF-A0A221T0M0-F1
#
_entry.id   AF-A0A221T0M0-F1
#
_cell.length_a   1.000
_cell.length_b   1.000
_cell.length_c   1.000
_cell.angle_alpha   90.00
_cell.angle_beta   90.00
_cell.angle_gamma   90.00
#
_symmetry.space_group_name_H-M   'P 1'
#
loop_
_entity.id
_entity.type
_entity.pdbx_description
1 polymer ?
#
loop_
_entity_poly.entity_id
_entity_poly.type
_entity_poly.pdbx_seq_one_letter_code
_entity_poly.pdbx_strand_id
1 'polypeptide(L)'
;MPFPGLLVLAGASVQAEQYVITTKFDTYQPATLKATLNGKAIALHHNADGSLDVTPFVKKGKNTLQLECTPGQNGTTYAKSTLTLGPGTQGQWKTLYNRVLNQKSVAGKANFMLVRKLTHA
;
A
#
# COMPACT_ATOMS: atom_id res chain seq x y z
N MET A 1 -23.55 33.07 6.94
CA MET A 1 -23.86 31.63 7.01
C MET A 1 -22.58 30.86 6.74
N PRO A 2 -22.01 30.09 7.69
CA PRO A 2 -20.80 29.31 7.43
C PRO A 2 -21.16 27.92 6.84
N PHE A 3 -20.45 27.53 5.78
CA PHE A 3 -20.48 26.20 5.18
C PHE A 3 -19.90 25.14 6.13
N PRO A 4 -20.34 23.87 6.02
CA PRO A 4 -19.45 22.72 6.17
C PRO A 4 -19.69 21.75 5.01
N GLY A 5 -18.72 21.16 4.33
CA GLY A 5 -17.29 21.07 4.52
C GLY A 5 -16.88 19.98 3.52
N LEU A 6 -16.27 20.38 2.41
CA LEU A 6 -15.74 19.47 1.42
C LEU A 6 -14.60 18.68 2.09
N LEU A 7 -14.87 17.44 2.48
CA LEU A 7 -13.84 16.54 3.00
C LEU A 7 -12.97 16.10 1.82
N VAL A 8 -12.03 16.97 1.44
CA VAL A 8 -10.85 16.55 0.71
C VAL A 8 -10.20 15.49 1.60
N LEU A 9 -10.19 14.24 1.16
CA LEU A 9 -9.31 13.20 1.70
C LEU A 9 -7.88 13.69 1.46
N ALA A 10 -7.40 14.55 2.36
CA ALA A 10 -6.03 14.99 2.41
C ALA A 10 -5.18 13.74 2.44
N GLY A 11 -4.43 13.53 1.35
CA GLY A 11 -3.55 12.39 1.19
C GLY A 11 -2.71 12.22 2.45
N ALA A 12 -2.88 11.08 3.12
CA ALA A 12 -2.15 10.76 4.34
C ALA A 12 -0.65 10.84 4.01
N SER A 13 -0.03 11.96 4.38
CA SER A 13 1.40 12.16 4.30
C SER A 13 1.99 11.46 5.50
N VAL A 14 2.40 10.21 5.30
CA VAL A 14 2.97 9.43 6.38
C VAL A 14 4.47 9.64 6.36
N GLN A 15 5.00 9.90 7.53
CA GLN A 15 6.41 10.11 7.77
C GLN A 15 6.91 8.96 8.64
N ALA A 16 7.88 8.20 8.12
CA ALA A 16 8.44 7.05 8.80
C ALA A 16 9.87 6.75 8.36
N GLU A 17 10.58 6.04 9.23
CA GLU A 17 11.93 5.54 8.95
C GLU A 17 11.89 4.37 7.98
N GLN A 18 10.91 3.47 8.11
CA GLN A 18 10.71 2.34 7.22
C GLN A 18 9.29 2.34 6.65
N TYR A 19 9.14 1.93 5.40
CA TYR A 19 7.87 1.66 4.75
C TYR A 19 7.90 0.24 4.21
N VAL A 20 6.92 -0.56 4.59
CA VAL A 20 6.89 -1.97 4.19
C VAL A 20 5.50 -2.31 3.68
N ILE A 21 5.47 -3.03 2.57
CA ILE A 21 4.27 -3.57 1.95
C ILE A 21 4.25 -5.06 2.26
N THR A 22 3.25 -5.49 2.99
CA THR A 22 3.01 -6.91 3.25
C THR A 22 1.79 -7.36 2.46
N THR A 23 1.92 -8.51 1.84
CA THR A 23 0.87 -9.14 1.05
C THR A 23 0.67 -10.56 1.54
N LYS A 24 -0.59 -10.91 1.74
CA LYS A 24 -1.05 -12.27 2.03
C LYS A 24 -2.07 -12.64 0.97
N PHE A 25 -1.73 -13.57 0.11
CA PHE A 25 -2.60 -14.08 -0.94
C PHE A 25 -3.13 -15.45 -0.52
N ASP A 26 -4.39 -15.67 -0.85
CA ASP A 26 -4.97 -17.00 -0.77
C ASP A 26 -4.83 -17.67 -2.15
N THR A 27 -4.41 -18.93 -2.19
CA THR A 27 -4.26 -19.72 -3.43
C THR A 27 -5.54 -19.73 -4.27
N TYR A 28 -6.70 -19.62 -3.63
CA TYR A 28 -8.01 -19.58 -4.28
C TYR A 28 -8.49 -18.16 -4.59
N GLN A 29 -7.78 -17.11 -4.19
CA GLN A 29 -8.06 -15.71 -4.54
C GLN A 29 -6.79 -15.08 -5.11
N PRO A 30 -6.38 -15.46 -6.34
CA PRO A 30 -5.21 -14.86 -6.96
C PRO A 30 -5.39 -13.34 -7.02
N ALA A 31 -4.34 -12.60 -6.75
CA ALA A 31 -4.34 -11.15 -6.94
C ALA A 31 -2.95 -10.67 -7.35
N THR A 32 -2.95 -9.58 -8.09
CA THR A 32 -1.74 -8.89 -8.53
C THR A 32 -1.62 -7.60 -7.74
N LEU A 33 -0.54 -7.43 -6.98
CA LEU A 33 -0.14 -6.14 -6.43
C LEU A 33 1.01 -5.59 -7.24
N LYS A 34 0.85 -4.37 -7.72
CA LYS A 34 1.91 -3.57 -8.30
C LYS A 34 2.12 -2.33 -7.45
N ALA A 35 3.35 -2.15 -6.98
CA ALA A 35 3.74 -0.94 -6.25
C ALA A 35 4.65 -0.09 -7.12
N THR A 36 4.25 1.15 -7.33
CA THR A 36 4.97 2.14 -8.14
C THR A 36 5.35 3.30 -7.24
N LEU A 37 6.63 3.57 -7.08
CA LEU A 37 7.14 4.67 -6.26
C LEU A 37 7.80 5.72 -7.15
N ASN A 38 7.35 6.98 -7.06
CA ASN A 38 7.80 8.09 -7.91
C ASN A 38 7.72 7.78 -9.42
N GLY A 39 6.67 7.07 -9.84
CA GLY A 39 6.50 6.63 -11.24
C GLY A 39 7.35 5.41 -11.64
N LYS A 40 8.18 4.87 -10.75
CA LYS A 40 8.97 3.65 -11.00
C LYS A 40 8.35 2.44 -10.31
N ALA A 41 8.08 1.37 -11.05
CA ALA A 41 7.64 0.11 -10.46
C ALA A 41 8.77 -0.45 -9.57
N ILE A 42 8.47 -0.62 -8.28
CA ILE A 42 9.40 -1.17 -7.28
C ILE A 42 8.99 -2.59 -6.84
N ALA A 43 7.73 -2.95 -7.02
CA ALA A 43 7.19 -4.25 -6.67
C ALA A 43 6.17 -4.72 -7.70
N LEU A 44 6.23 -6.01 -8.02
CA LEU A 44 5.15 -6.71 -8.69
C LEU A 44 5.02 -8.08 -8.01
N HIS A 45 4.02 -8.21 -7.14
CA HIS A 45 3.66 -9.47 -6.51
C HIS A 45 2.46 -10.06 -7.23
N HIS A 46 2.57 -11.32 -7.63
CA HIS A 46 1.51 -12.05 -8.29
C HIS A 46 1.24 -13.34 -7.51
N ASN A 47 0.08 -13.42 -6.85
CA ASN A 47 -0.37 -14.61 -6.13
C ASN A 47 0.68 -15.22 -5.18
N ALA A 48 1.49 -14.38 -4.53
CA ALA A 48 2.62 -14.82 -3.71
C ALA A 48 2.76 -13.95 -2.48
N ASP A 49 2.66 -14.59 -1.31
CA ASP A 49 2.90 -13.94 -0.03
C ASP A 49 4.27 -13.28 -0.02
N GLY A 50 4.34 -12.07 0.51
CA GLY A 50 5.57 -11.32 0.50
C GLY A 50 5.52 -10.09 1.37
N SER A 51 6.67 -9.76 1.94
CA SER A 51 6.94 -8.49 2.56
C SER A 51 8.02 -7.78 1.76
N LEU A 52 7.73 -6.58 1.30
CA LEU A 52 8.68 -5.75 0.58
C LEU A 52 8.93 -4.47 1.36
N ASP A 53 10.18 -4.28 1.74
CA ASP A 53 10.66 -3.01 2.26
C ASP A 53 10.84 -2.02 1.10
N VAL A 54 10.02 -0.96 1.08
CA VAL A 54 10.09 0.08 0.06
C VAL A 54 10.97 1.27 0.47
N THR A 55 11.41 1.31 1.72
CA THR A 55 12.29 2.33 2.30
C THR A 55 13.53 2.64 1.48
N PRO A 56 14.32 1.66 0.99
CA PRO A 56 15.52 1.96 0.20
C PRO A 56 15.18 2.69 -1.11
N PHE A 57 13.95 2.54 -1.61
CA PHE A 57 13.49 3.22 -2.81
C PHE A 57 12.91 4.62 -2.52
N VAL A 58 12.49 4.89 -1.27
CA VAL A 58 11.99 6.20 -0.85
C VAL A 58 13.15 7.19 -0.76
N LYS A 59 13.13 8.17 -1.66
CA LYS A 59 14.08 9.29 -1.69
C LYS A 59 13.78 10.29 -0.58
N LYS A 60 14.75 11.14 -0.27
CA LYS A 60 14.58 12.26 0.67
C LYS A 60 13.50 13.22 0.13
N GLY A 61 12.61 13.71 0.99
CA GLY A 61 11.51 14.59 0.59
C GLY A 61 10.18 13.86 0.33
N LYS A 62 9.34 14.42 -0.55
CA LYS A 62 8.02 13.89 -0.91
C LYS A 62 8.15 12.81 -1.98
N ASN A 63 7.57 11.65 -1.73
CA ASN A 63 7.52 10.54 -2.67
C ASN A 63 6.07 10.10 -2.87
N THR A 64 5.70 9.71 -4.08
CA THR A 64 4.36 9.22 -4.37
C THR A 64 4.41 7.72 -4.57
N LEU A 65 3.81 6.97 -3.65
CA LEU A 65 3.61 5.54 -3.77
C LEU A 65 2.21 5.27 -4.32
N GLN A 66 2.13 4.59 -5.45
CA GLN A 66 0.90 4.11 -6.04
C GLN A 66 0.85 2.60 -5.88
N LEU A 67 -0.17 2.11 -5.19
CA LEU A 67 -0.47 0.69 -5.05
C LEU A 67 -1.64 0.36 -5.96
N GLU A 68 -1.39 -0.46 -6.96
CA GLU A 68 -2.43 -1.02 -7.83
C GLU A 68 -2.66 -2.47 -7.41
N CYS A 69 -3.88 -2.78 -7.01
CA CYS A 69 -4.28 -4.13 -6.61
C CYS A 69 -5.34 -4.62 -7.58
N THR A 70 -5.07 -5.71 -8.27
CA THR A 70 -5.99 -6.35 -9.20
C THR A 70 -6.36 -7.73 -8.67
N PRO A 71 -7.56 -7.92 -8.11
CA PRO A 71 -8.04 -9.24 -7.74
C PRO A 71 -8.31 -10.06 -9.00
N GLY A 72 -7.92 -11.33 -8.96
CA GLY A 72 -8.24 -12.32 -9.97
C GLY A 72 -9.66 -12.84 -9.79
N GLN A 73 -10.25 -13.29 -10.90
CA GLN A 73 -11.66 -13.69 -10.96
C GLN A 73 -11.93 -15.14 -10.54
N ASN A 74 -10.91 -15.90 -10.15
CA ASN A 74 -11.05 -17.33 -9.76
C ASN A 74 -11.42 -17.58 -8.29
N GLY A 75 -11.93 -16.56 -7.60
CA GLY A 75 -12.28 -16.59 -6.17
C GLY A 75 -13.44 -17.50 -5.80
N THR A 76 -13.26 -18.40 -4.83
CA THR A 76 -14.39 -18.92 -4.03
C THR A 76 -14.85 -17.83 -3.04
N THR A 77 -16.10 -17.84 -2.61
CA THR A 77 -16.67 -16.82 -1.71
C THR A 77 -15.91 -16.67 -0.38
N TYR A 78 -15.11 -17.67 -0.01
CA TYR A 78 -14.37 -17.73 1.26
C TYR A 78 -12.90 -17.28 1.16
N ALA A 79 -12.33 -17.28 -0.04
CA ALA A 79 -10.93 -16.93 -0.26
C ALA A 79 -10.71 -15.42 -0.12
N LYS A 80 -9.70 -15.03 0.67
CA LYS A 80 -9.43 -13.63 0.99
C LYS A 80 -7.94 -13.32 0.92
N SER A 81 -7.58 -12.39 0.06
CA SER A 81 -6.22 -11.88 -0.05
C SER A 81 -6.13 -10.54 0.65
N THR A 82 -5.17 -10.36 1.57
CA THR A 82 -5.01 -9.14 2.37
C THR A 82 -3.73 -8.42 1.98
N LEU A 83 -3.85 -7.12 1.74
CA LEU A 83 -2.73 -6.26 1.38
C LEU A 83 -2.63 -5.15 2.42
N THR A 84 -1.47 -5.11 3.07
CA THR A 84 -1.21 -4.19 4.16
C THR A 84 -0.02 -3.34 3.80
N LEU A 85 -0.18 -2.03 3.82
CA LEU A 85 0.91 -1.07 3.76
C LEU A 85 0.98 -0.34 5.10
N GLY A 86 2.19 -0.27 5.65
CA GLY A 86 2.42 0.39 6.93
C GLY A 86 3.86 0.90 7.03
N PRO A 87 4.10 1.99 7.77
CA PRO A 87 5.42 2.31 8.21
C PRO A 87 5.83 1.39 9.35
N GLY A 88 7.09 0.98 9.31
CA GLY A 88 7.79 0.40 10.45
C GLY A 88 8.64 1.48 11.11
N THR A 89 8.57 1.59 12.43
CA THR A 89 9.52 2.38 13.21
C THR A 89 9.99 1.51 14.36
N GLN A 90 11.28 1.14 14.40
CA GLN A 90 11.90 0.36 15.50
C GLN A 90 11.06 -0.83 16.01
N GLY A 91 10.54 -1.67 15.10
CA GLY A 91 9.75 -2.85 15.44
C GLY A 91 8.27 -2.59 15.74
N GLN A 92 7.83 -1.32 15.82
CA GLN A 92 6.41 -0.98 15.85
C GLN A 92 5.88 -0.79 14.43
N TRP A 93 5.01 -1.71 14.04
CA TRP A 93 4.28 -1.67 12.78
C TRP A 93 2.99 -0.88 12.94
N LYS A 94 2.81 0.16 12.13
CA LYS A 94 1.55 0.88 12.06
C LYS A 94 0.90 0.62 10.71
N THR A 95 -0.32 0.10 10.70
CA THR A 95 -1.06 -0.11 9.45
C THR A 95 -1.60 1.23 8.94
N LEU A 96 -1.16 1.68 7.76
CA LEU A 96 -1.75 2.86 7.08
C LEU A 96 -2.87 2.48 6.16
N TYR A 97 -2.70 1.34 5.51
CA TYR A 97 -3.60 0.85 4.51
C TYR A 97 -3.73 -0.63 4.70
N ASN A 98 -4.97 -1.07 4.80
CA ASN A 98 -5.30 -2.47 4.82
C ASN A 98 -6.43 -2.66 3.81
N ARG A 99 -6.17 -3.45 2.78
CA ARG A 99 -7.15 -3.80 1.76
C ARG A 99 -7.33 -5.31 1.76
N VAL A 100 -8.54 -5.74 2.08
CA VAL A 100 -8.95 -7.13 1.91
C VAL A 100 -9.61 -7.26 0.55
N LEU A 101 -9.09 -8.16 -0.27
CA LEU A 101 -9.62 -8.57 -1.55
C LEU A 101 -10.36 -9.90 -1.40
N ASN A 102 -11.54 -9.97 -1.98
CA ASN A 102 -12.40 -11.15 -2.07
C ASN A 102 -12.96 -11.24 -3.51
N GLN A 103 -13.77 -12.26 -3.80
CA GLN A 103 -14.37 -12.48 -5.11
C GLN A 103 -15.16 -11.27 -5.66
N LYS A 104 -15.76 -10.46 -4.77
CA LYS A 104 -16.53 -9.25 -5.14
C LYS A 104 -15.67 -7.99 -5.20
N SER A 105 -14.39 -8.09 -4.85
CA SER A 105 -13.49 -6.96 -4.85
C SER A 105 -13.13 -6.61 -6.28
N VAL A 106 -13.16 -5.32 -6.57
CA VAL A 106 -12.72 -4.78 -7.84
C VAL A 106 -11.28 -4.31 -7.75
N ALA A 107 -10.61 -4.31 -8.90
CA ALA A 107 -9.30 -3.70 -9.03
C ALA A 107 -9.35 -2.26 -8.54
N GLY A 108 -8.36 -1.86 -7.76
CA GLY A 108 -8.30 -0.51 -7.25
C GLY A 108 -6.89 -0.02 -7.10
N LYS A 109 -6.77 1.30 -7.23
CA LYS A 109 -5.53 2.03 -7.09
C LYS A 109 -5.61 2.87 -5.83
N ALA A 110 -4.53 2.91 -5.08
CA ALA A 110 -4.41 3.72 -3.88
C ALA A 110 -3.09 4.49 -3.95
N ASN A 111 -3.19 5.82 -3.81
CA ASN A 111 -2.04 6.71 -3.89
C ASN A 111 -1.71 7.21 -2.48
N PHE A 112 -0.47 7.03 -2.07
CA PHE A 112 0.07 7.47 -0.78
C PHE A 112 1.21 8.41 -1.00
N MET A 113 1.29 9.44 -0.16
CA MET A 113 2.44 10.35 -0.15
C MET A 113 3.36 9.95 1.00
N LEU A 114 4.52 9.41 0.68
CA LEU A 114 5.54 9.03 1.65
C LEU A 114 6.53 10.19 1.81
N VAL A 115 6.80 10.57 3.04
CA VAL A 115 7.77 11.64 3.33
C VAL A 115 8.93 11.05 4.12
N ARG A 116 10.16 11.15 3.58
CA ARG A 116 11.38 10.76 4.30
C ARG A 116 12.10 12.02 4.76
N LYS A 117 12.26 12.19 6.07
CA LYS A 117 13.05 13.30 6.64
C LYS A 117 14.53 13.10 6.33
N LEU A 118 15.22 14.22 6.06
CA LEU A 118 16.68 14.28 6.14
C LEU A 118 17.03 14.21 7.63
N THR A 119 17.54 13.07 8.09
CA THR A 119 18.33 13.09 9.32
C THR A 119 19.64 13.78 8.93
N HIS A 120 19.79 15.05 9.30
CA HIS A 120 21.10 15.69 9.30
C HIS A 120 21.90 14.95 10.37
N ALA A 121 22.96 14.27 9.94
CA ALA A 121 24.08 13.93 10.80
C ALA A 121 25.17 14.96 10.52
#